data_AF-A0A0D0BGH4-F1
#
_entry.id   AF-A0A0D0BGH4-F1
#
_cell.length_a   1.000
_cell.length_b   1.000
_cell.length_c   1.000
_cell.angle_alpha   90.00
_cell.angle_beta   90.00
_cell.angle_gamma   90.00
#
_symmetry.space_group_name_H-M   'P 1'
#
loop_
_entity.id
_entity.type
_entity.pdbx_description
1 polymer ?
#
loop_
_entity_poly.entity_id
_entity_poly.type
_entity_poly.pdbx_seq_one_letter_code
_entity_poly.pdbx_strand_id
1 'polypeptide(L)' 'ERLGEEMGCWLYLAAQHPNTHKSFAHFTSCCLTLDWIPTLDTLHNETNKLFISLQCSCRSNAVELSADLMAKEAALS' A
#
# COMPACT_ATOMS: atom_id res chain seq x y z
N GLU A 1 -18.50 -4.87 -11.18
CA GLU A 1 -18.18 -4.46 -12.57
C GLU A 1 -18.94 -3.21 -13.05
N ARG A 2 -20.25 -3.02 -12.78
CA ARG A 2 -21.04 -1.90 -13.35
C ARG A 2 -20.67 -0.47 -12.93
N LEU A 3 -20.04 -0.24 -11.77
CA LEU A 3 -19.68 1.11 -11.29
C LEU A 3 -18.59 1.80 -12.14
N GLY A 4 -17.70 1.01 -12.77
CA GLY A 4 -16.63 1.55 -13.60
C GLY A 4 -17.07 1.96 -15.00
N GLU A 5 -18.15 1.35 -15.51
CA GLU A 5 -18.76 1.69 -16.81
C GLU A 5 -19.67 2.92 -16.71
N GLU A 6 -20.37 3.12 -15.58
CA GLU A 6 -21.27 4.26 -15.37
C GLU A 6 -20.55 5.56 -14.98
N MET A 7 -19.39 5.50 -14.30
CA MET A 7 -18.73 6.70 -13.74
C MET A 7 -17.55 7.26 -14.56
N GLY A 8 -17.13 6.61 -15.65
CA GLY A 8 -16.15 7.12 -16.64
C GLY A 8 -14.70 7.27 -16.14
N CYS A 9 -14.50 7.81 -14.93
CA CYS A 9 -13.20 8.08 -14.32
C CYS A 9 -13.07 7.34 -12.99
N TRP A 10 -12.24 6.30 -12.94
CA TRP A 10 -11.96 5.56 -11.71
C TRP A 10 -10.48 5.18 -11.60
N LEU A 11 -10.00 5.13 -10.35
CA LEU A 11 -8.67 4.66 -9.99
C LEU A 11 -8.81 3.65 -8.85
N TYR A 12 -8.16 2.50 -9.00
CA TYR A 12 -8.10 1.44 -8.01
C TYR A 12 -6.65 1.18 -7.62
N LEU A 13 -6.35 1.26 -6.32
CA LEU A 13 -5.02 1.06 -5.76
C LEU A 13 -5.01 -0.29 -5.02
N ALA A 14 -4.12 -1.18 -5.42
CA ALA A 14 -3.99 -2.52 -4.87
C ALA A 14 -2.64 -2.64 -4.14
N ALA A 15 -2.70 -2.76 -2.83
CA ALA A 15 -1.56 -3.09 -1.99
C ALA A 15 -1.56 -4.59 -1.67
N GLN A 16 -0.48 -5.28 -2.02
CA GLN A 16 -0.33 -6.72 -1.75
C GLN A 16 0.37 -6.96 -0.42
N HIS A 17 0.19 -8.18 0.12
CA HIS A 17 0.83 -8.60 1.37
C HIS A 17 2.35 -8.43 1.29
N PRO A 18 3.01 -8.07 2.42
CA PRO A 18 4.46 -8.12 2.54
C PRO A 18 5.02 -9.43 1.98
N ASN A 19 6.04 -9.36 1.12
CA ASN A 19 6.76 -10.49 0.47
C ASN A 19 6.31 -10.86 -0.95
N THR A 20 5.42 -10.09 -1.57
CA THR A 20 5.12 -10.20 -3.01
C THR A 20 6.08 -9.34 -3.84
N HIS A 21 6.48 -9.81 -5.03
CA HIS A 21 7.40 -9.08 -5.94
C HIS A 21 6.77 -7.78 -6.49
N LYS A 22 5.44 -7.64 -6.40
CA LYS A 22 4.70 -6.40 -6.73
C LYS A 22 3.84 -6.01 -5.53
N SER A 23 4.47 -5.41 -4.54
CA SER A 23 3.83 -4.98 -3.30
C SER A 23 2.73 -3.93 -3.51
N PHE A 24 2.77 -3.21 -4.64
CA PHE A 24 1.81 -2.17 -4.98
C PHE A 24 1.54 -2.13 -6.48
N ALA A 25 0.26 -2.01 -6.85
CA ALA A 25 -0.20 -1.84 -8.22
C ALA A 25 -1.36 -0.85 -8.25
N HIS A 26 -1.60 -0.22 -9.39
CA HIS A 26 -2.79 0.59 -9.61
C HIS A 26 -3.43 0.23 -10.94
N PHE A 27 -4.74 0.43 -11.02
CA PHE A 27 -5.57 0.23 -12.21
C PHE A 27 -6.41 1.48 -12.38
N THR A 28 -6.57 1.95 -13.61
CA THR A 28 -7.31 3.18 -13.91
C THR A 28 -8.22 2.96 -15.10
N SER A 29 -9.30 3.75 -15.19
CA SER A 29 -10.16 3.78 -16.37
C SER A 29 -9.41 4.33 -17.58
N CYS A 30 -9.83 3.91 -18.79
CA CYS A 30 -9.24 4.42 -20.03
C CYS A 30 -9.37 5.94 -20.19
N CYS A 31 -10.47 6.53 -19.71
CA CYS A 31 -10.69 7.97 -19.77
C CYS A 31 -9.63 8.75 -18.99
N LEU A 32 -9.27 8.30 -17.79
CA LEU A 32 -8.22 8.92 -16.99
C LEU A 32 -6.83 8.78 -17.62
N THR A 33 -6.57 7.67 -18.32
CA THR A 33 -5.31 7.44 -19.02
C THR A 33 -5.13 8.37 -20.23
N LEU A 34 -6.19 8.81 -20.89
CA LEU A 34 -6.06 9.68 -22.08
C LEU A 34 -5.78 11.13 -21.68
N ASP A 35 -6.37 11.60 -20.58
CA ASP A 35 -6.36 13.02 -20.22
C ASP A 35 -5.26 13.41 -19.21
N TRP A 36 -4.72 12.46 -18.43
CA TRP A 36 -3.90 12.80 -17.25
C TRP A 36 -2.74 11.86 -16.89
N ILE A 37 -2.06 11.26 -17.88
CA ILE A 37 -0.94 10.31 -17.67
C ILE A 37 0.10 10.80 -16.63
N PRO A 38 0.67 12.02 -16.72
CA PRO A 38 1.74 12.43 -15.80
C PRO A 38 1.30 12.54 -14.34
N THR A 39 0.03 12.91 -14.12
CA THR A 39 -0.56 13.01 -12.78
C THR A 39 -0.78 11.61 -12.20
N LEU A 40 -1.18 10.64 -13.02
CA LEU A 40 -1.36 9.25 -12.60
C LEU A 40 -0.03 8.59 -12.20
N ASP A 41 1.04 8.81 -12.97
CA ASP A 41 2.37 8.31 -12.63
C ASP A 41 2.89 8.91 -11.32
N THR A 42 2.68 10.22 -11.13
CA THR A 42 3.04 10.91 -9.88
C THR A 42 2.26 10.32 -8.71
N LEU A 43 0.95 10.16 -8.86
CA LEU A 43 0.09 9.59 -7.82
C LEU A 43 0.48 8.15 -7.48
N HIS A 44 0.80 7.33 -8.48
CA HIS A 44 1.30 5.98 -8.26
C HIS A 44 2.58 5.97 -7.43
N ASN A 45 3.56 6.81 -7.81
CA ASN A 45 4.85 6.88 -7.13
C ASN A 45 4.71 7.35 -5.68
N GLU A 46 3.96 8.42 -5.43
CA GLU A 46 3.76 8.94 -4.08
C GLU A 46 2.98 7.96 -3.18
N THR A 47 1.95 7.32 -3.74
CA THR A 47 1.20 6.30 -2.99
C THR A 47 2.07 5.08 -2.68
N ASN A 48 2.90 4.64 -3.63
CA ASN A 48 3.82 3.53 -3.41
C ASN A 48 4.83 3.85 -2.29
N LYS A 49 5.42 5.06 -2.29
CA LYS A 49 6.32 5.51 -1.22
C LYS A 49 5.63 5.51 0.14
N LEU A 50 4.40 6.02 0.21
CA LEU A 50 3.61 6.03 1.44
C LEU A 50 3.32 4.61 1.93
N PHE A 51 2.94 3.71 1.03
CA PHE A 51 2.67 2.32 1.35
C PHE A 51 3.90 1.60 1.90
N ILE A 52 5.07 1.75 1.25
CA ILE A 52 6.34 1.17 1.73
C ILE A 52 6.71 1.73 3.11
N SER A 53 6.53 3.03 3.32
CA SER A 53 6.84 3.68 4.60
C SER A 53 5.96 3.13 5.73
N LEU A 54 4.66 2.99 5.48
CA LEU A 54 3.73 2.39 6.42
C LEU A 54 4.11 0.94 6.74
N GLN A 55 4.45 0.15 5.72
CA GLN A 55 4.87 -1.23 5.88
C GLN A 55 6.12 -1.37 6.76
N CYS A 56 7.14 -0.52 6.54
CA CYS A 56 8.34 -0.50 7.37
C CYS A 56 8.04 -0.08 8.83
N SER A 57 7.16 0.90 9.02
CA SER A 57 6.72 1.30 10.37
C SER A 57 6.01 0.16 11.09
N CYS A 58 5.05 -0.52 10.44
CA CYS A 58 4.37 -1.68 11.02
C CYS A 58 5.34 -2.80 11.39
N ARG A 59 6.33 -3.09 10.54
CA ARG A 59 7.38 -4.08 10.84
C ARG A 59 8.20 -3.69 12.07
N SER A 60 8.59 -2.42 12.17
CA SER A 60 9.38 -1.92 13.29
C SER A 60 8.59 -2.03 14.60
N ASN A 61 7.33 -1.61 14.60
CA ASN A 61 6.44 -1.74 15.76
C ASN A 61 6.28 -3.21 16.18
N ALA A 62 6.09 -4.12 15.22
CA ALA A 62 5.94 -5.54 15.52
C ALA A 62 7.21 -6.14 16.15
N VAL A 63 8.39 -5.72 15.72
CA VAL A 63 9.68 -6.13 16.31
C VAL A 63 9.81 -5.60 17.73
N GLU A 64 9.47 -4.33 17.97
CA GLU A 64 9.50 -3.71 19.30
C GLU A 64 8.54 -4.41 20.28
N LEU A 65 7.30 -4.64 19.85
CA LEU A 65 6.29 -5.39 20.60
C LEU A 65 6.77 -6.81 20.95
N SER A 66 7.41 -7.50 19.99
CA SER A 66 7.97 -8.83 20.22
C SER A 66 9.12 -8.82 21.23
N ALA A 67 9.97 -7.79 21.21
CA ALA A 67 11.07 -7.65 22.15
C ALA A 67 10.58 -7.34 23.58
N ASP A 68 9.60 -6.46 23.73
CA ASP A 68 8.98 -6.14 25.02
C ASP A 68 8.31 -7.38 25.63
N LEU A 69 7.61 -8.18 24.81
CA LEU A 69 7.01 -9.44 25.26
C LEU A 69 8.08 -10.41 25.81
N MET A 70 9.16 -10.65 25.06
CA MET A 70 10.24 -11.54 25.51
C MET A 70 10.91 -11.04 26.80
N ALA A 71 11.10 -9.71 26.92
CA ALA A 71 11.67 -9.12 28.13
C ALA A 71 10.76 -9.34 29.35
N LYS A 72 9.44 -9.16 29.19
CA LYS A 72 8.45 -9.41 30.25
C LYS A 72 8.36 -10.89 30.62
N GLU A 73 8.39 -11.80 29.65
CA GLU A 73 8.39 -13.24 29.89
C GLU A 73 9.64 -13.69 30.66
N ALA A 74 10.81 -13.16 30.30
CA ALA A 74 12.07 -13.46 31.00
C ALA A 74 12.09 -12.93 32.43
N ALA A 75 11.42 -11.79 32.72
CA ALA A 75 11.31 -11.25 34.07
C ALA A 75 10.33 -12.02 34.97
N LEU A 76 9.46 -12.85 34.39
CA LEU A 76 8.49 -13.69 35.09
C LEU A 76 8.98 -15.13 35.32
N SER A 77 10.11 -15.52 34.71
CA SER A 77 10.78 -16.82 34.89
C SER A 77 11.85 -16.75 35.97
#